data_AF-A0A2N5XY15-F1
#
_entry.id   AF-A0A2N5XY15-F1
#
_cell.length_a   1.000
_cell.length_b   1.000
_cell.length_c   1.000
_cell.angle_alpha   90.00
_cell.angle_beta   90.00
_cell.angle_gamma   90.00
#
_symmetry.space_group_name_H-M   'P 1'
#
loop_
_entity.id
_entity.type
_entity.pdbx_description
1 polymer ?
#
loop_
_entity_poly.entity_id
_entity_poly.type
_entity_poly.pdbx_seq_one_letter_code
_entity_poly.pdbx_strand_id
1 'polypeptide(L)'
;MLKCRELVGKADQYLDGELLLRERLAIRVHILMCHHCRRYLRQMGALLRAFPHRHDSASDEEVCAVMEHLQQHADKQDEPA
;
A
#
# COMPACT_ATOMS: atom_id res chain seq x y z
N MET A 1 -8.50 1.43 -24.18
CA MET A 1 -8.68 0.21 -23.35
C MET A 1 -7.47 0.09 -22.44
N LEU A 2 -7.70 -0.01 -21.14
CA LEU A 2 -6.64 -0.28 -20.16
C LEU A 2 -6.07 -1.69 -20.42
N LYS A 3 -4.75 -1.86 -20.45
CA LYS A 3 -4.14 -3.20 -20.60
C LYS A 3 -4.10 -3.93 -19.25
N CYS A 4 -4.16 -5.26 -19.26
CA CYS A 4 -4.04 -6.06 -18.03
C CYS A 4 -2.75 -5.74 -17.25
N ARG A 5 -1.63 -5.51 -17.94
CA ARG A 5 -0.35 -5.13 -17.32
C ARG A 5 -0.42 -3.76 -16.62
N GLU A 6 -1.10 -2.79 -17.23
CA GLU A 6 -1.30 -1.46 -16.65
C GLU A 6 -2.20 -1.53 -15.41
N LEU A 7 -3.23 -2.39 -15.44
CA LEU A 7 -4.06 -2.65 -14.27
C LEU A 7 -3.25 -3.22 -13.11
N VAL A 8 -2.41 -4.23 -13.37
CA VAL A 8 -1.55 -4.84 -12.35
C VAL A 8 -0.61 -3.79 -11.75
N GLY A 9 -0.02 -2.93 -12.57
CA GLY A 9 0.84 -1.84 -12.08
C GLY A 9 0.11 -0.79 -11.22
N LYS A 10 -1.21 -0.64 -11.38
CA LYS A 10 -2.05 0.29 -10.60
C LYS A 10 -2.92 -0.41 -9.56
N ALA A 11 -2.76 -1.72 -9.36
CA ALA A 11 -3.65 -2.50 -8.52
C ALA A 11 -3.52 -2.15 -7.04
N ASP A 12 -2.31 -1.81 -6.60
CA ASP A 12 -2.01 -1.42 -5.23
C ASP A 12 -2.73 -0.10 -4.87
N GLN A 13 -2.45 0.97 -5.63
CA GLN A 13 -3.13 2.26 -5.54
C GLN A 13 -4.67 2.15 -5.69
N TYR A 14 -5.15 1.18 -6.47
CA TYR A 14 -6.60 0.91 -6.57
C TYR A 14 -7.19 0.33 -5.29
N LEU A 15 -6.47 -0.56 -4.61
CA LEU A 15 -6.89 -1.15 -3.34
C LEU A 15 -6.76 -0.15 -2.19
N ASP A 16 -5.77 0.75 -2.25
CA ASP A 16 -5.57 1.83 -1.29
C ASP A 16 -6.48 3.05 -1.50
N GLY A 17 -7.14 3.13 -2.66
CA GLY A 17 -8.06 4.20 -2.97
C GLY A 17 -7.39 5.52 -3.34
N GLU A 18 -6.08 5.51 -3.61
CA GLU A 18 -5.26 6.67 -3.98
C GLU A 18 -5.42 7.09 -5.45
N LEU A 19 -6.12 6.29 -6.27
CA LEU A 19 -6.32 6.59 -7.68
C LEU A 19 -7.30 7.74 -7.94
N LEU A 20 -7.01 8.51 -9.00
CA LEU A 20 -7.92 9.52 -9.54
C LEU A 20 -9.24 8.88 -10.00
N LEU A 21 -10.35 9.62 -9.90
CA LEU A 21 -11.70 9.14 -10.25
C LEU A 21 -11.80 8.54 -11.66
N ARG A 22 -11.09 9.14 -12.63
CA ARG A 22 -11.06 8.67 -14.03
C ARG A 22 -10.39 7.30 -14.17
N GLU A 23 -9.29 7.08 -13.45
CA GLU A 23 -8.54 5.83 -13.49
C GLU A 23 -9.31 4.70 -12.80
N ARG A 24 -9.98 5.04 -11.68
CA ARG A 24 -10.87 4.12 -10.99
C ARG A 24 -12.00 3.63 -11.90
N LEU A 25 -12.58 4.52 -12.71
CA LEU A 25 -13.60 4.14 -13.70
C LEU A 25 -13.01 3.23 -14.79
N ALA A 26 -11.82 3.54 -15.32
CA ALA A 26 -11.16 2.72 -16.33
C ALA A 26 -10.90 1.28 -15.83
N ILE A 27 -10.44 1.14 -14.58
CA ILE A 27 -10.24 -0.17 -13.95
C ILE A 27 -11.58 -0.91 -13.78
N ARG A 28 -12.65 -0.23 -13.29
CA ARG A 28 -13.98 -0.85 -13.15
C ARG A 28 -14.50 -1.40 -14.47
N VAL A 29 -14.40 -0.62 -15.55
CA VAL A 29 -14.81 -1.07 -16.90
C VAL A 29 -13.97 -2.26 -17.33
N HIS A 30 -12.66 -2.24 -17.09
CA HIS A 30 -11.77 -3.34 -17.46
C HIS A 30 -12.12 -4.65 -16.72
N ILE A 31 -12.35 -4.64 -15.40
CA ILE A 31 -12.70 -5.86 -14.63
C ILE A 31 -14.14 -6.34 -14.88
N LEU A 32 -14.99 -5.49 -15.45
CA LEU A 32 -16.29 -5.90 -15.95
C LEU A 32 -16.14 -6.83 -17.16
N MET A 33 -15.17 -6.55 -18.03
CA MET A 33 -14.92 -7.30 -19.27
C MET A 33 -13.84 -8.39 -19.15
N CYS A 34 -12.90 -8.25 -18.21
CA CYS A 34 -11.76 -9.15 -18.05
C CYS A 34 -11.86 -9.94 -16.74
N HIS A 35 -12.21 -11.22 -16.84
CA HIS A 35 -12.33 -12.11 -15.69
C HIS A 35 -10.99 -12.36 -14.97
N HIS A 36 -9.87 -12.37 -15.69
CA HIS A 36 -8.53 -12.57 -15.10
C HIS A 36 -8.18 -11.44 -14.12
N CYS A 37 -8.36 -10.19 -14.53
CA CYS A 37 -8.11 -9.03 -13.68
C CYS A 37 -9.09 -8.97 -12.50
N ARG A 38 -10.35 -9.37 -12.70
CA ARG A 38 -11.31 -9.53 -11.60
C ARG A 38 -10.86 -10.58 -10.58
N ARG A 39 -10.34 -11.74 -11.02
CA ARG A 39 -9.82 -12.78 -10.13
C ARG A 39 -8.58 -12.28 -9.38
N TYR A 40 -7.67 -11.63 -10.08
CA TYR A 40 -6.45 -11.06 -9.50
C TYR A 40 -6.75 -10.08 -8.37
N LEU A 41 -7.60 -9.07 -8.60
CA LEU A 41 -7.96 -8.10 -7.55
C LEU A 41 -8.66 -8.76 -6.35
N ARG A 42 -9.50 -9.78 -6.59
CA ARG A 42 -10.13 -10.53 -5.50
C ARG A 42 -9.10 -11.28 -4.65
N GLN A 43 -8.13 -11.94 -5.27
CA GLN A 43 -7.07 -12.65 -4.57
C GLN A 43 -6.19 -11.69 -3.78
N MET A 44 -5.79 -10.57 -4.39
CA MET A 44 -4.98 -9.54 -3.74
C MET A 44 -5.71 -8.90 -2.55
N GLY A 45 -6.99 -8.54 -2.70
CA GLY A 45 -7.79 -8.03 -1.59
C GLY A 45 -8.09 -9.08 -0.50
N ALA A 46 -8.08 -10.38 -0.82
CA ALA A 46 -8.16 -11.43 0.19
C ALA A 46 -6.84 -11.57 0.95
N LEU A 47 -5.72 -11.50 0.24
CA LEU A 47 -4.37 -11.51 0.82
C LEU A 47 -4.18 -10.33 1.77
N LEU A 48 -4.53 -9.10 1.35
CA LEU A 48 -4.44 -7.91 2.21
C LEU A 48 -5.28 -8.03 3.49
N ARG A 49 -6.50 -8.60 3.40
CA ARG A 49 -7.35 -8.83 4.57
C ARG A 49 -6.81 -9.90 5.52
N ALA A 50 -5.94 -10.79 5.05
CA ALA A 50 -5.29 -11.78 5.89
C ALA A 50 -4.15 -11.20 6.74
N PHE A 51 -3.74 -9.94 6.49
CA PHE A 51 -2.77 -9.23 7.31
C PHE A 51 -3.48 -8.36 8.36
N PRO A 52 -3.54 -8.78 9.64
CA PRO A 52 -4.27 -8.08 10.69
C PRO A 52 -3.65 -6.73 11.11
N HIS A 53 -2.38 -6.47 10.77
CA HIS A 53 -1.63 -5.28 11.19
C HIS A 53 -1.43 -4.30 10.04
N ARG A 54 -2.50 -3.97 9.32
CA ARG A 54 -2.44 -2.86 8.39
C ARG A 54 -2.48 -1.57 9.20
N HIS A 55 -1.31 -1.08 9.58
CA HIS A 55 -1.19 0.22 10.22
C HIS A 55 -1.52 1.30 9.19
N ASP A 56 -2.32 2.29 9.61
CA ASP A 56 -2.45 3.53 8.85
C ASP A 56 -1.07 4.19 8.73
N SER A 57 -0.92 5.07 7.74
CA SER A 57 0.29 5.88 7.62
C SER A 57 0.58 6.57 8.95
N ALA A 58 1.76 6.32 9.51
CA ALA A 58 2.18 6.96 10.75
C ALA A 58 2.13 8.48 10.58
N SER A 59 1.62 9.17 11.59
CA SER A 59 1.67 10.61 11.67
C SER A 59 3.12 11.09 11.75
N ASP A 60 3.37 12.33 11.30
CA ASP A 60 4.70 12.95 11.41
C ASP A 60 5.20 12.96 12.86
N GLU A 61 4.29 13.09 13.83
CA GLU A 61 4.58 13.04 15.27
C GLU A 61 5.07 11.65 15.72
N GLU A 62 4.41 10.57 15.27
CA GLU A 62 4.85 9.20 15.55
C GLU A 62 6.20 8.90 14.89
N VAL A 63 6.42 9.39 13.67
CA VAL A 63 7.70 9.24 12.96
C VAL A 63 8.81 9.97 13.71
N CYS A 64 8.58 11.22 14.13
CA CYS A 64 9.54 11.98 14.93
C CYS A 64 9.88 11.27 16.24
N ALA A 65 8.88 10.75 16.96
CA ALA A 65 9.09 10.04 18.23
C ALA A 65 9.96 8.79 18.05
N VAL A 66 9.74 8.00 16.99
CA VAL A 66 10.58 6.82 16.69
C VAL A 66 12.00 7.24 16.33
N MET A 67 12.16 8.27 15.49
CA MET A 67 13.48 8.76 15.07
C MET A 67 14.29 9.30 16.25
N GLU A 68 13.66 10.03 17.18
CA GLU A 68 14.28 10.51 18.40
C GLU A 68 14.72 9.35 19.31
N HIS A 69 13.86 8.33 19.48
CA HIS A 69 14.22 7.12 20.22
C HIS A 69 15.43 6.40 19.63
N LEU A 70 15.52 6.28 18.29
CA LEU A 70 16.68 5.67 17.64
C LEU A 70 17.96 6.46 17.87
N GLN A 71 17.90 7.80 17.86
CA GLN A 71 19.05 8.66 18.12
C GLN A 71 19.55 8.54 19.57
N GLN A 72 18.65 8.48 20.55
CA GLN A 72 19.00 8.29 21.97
C GLN A 72 19.66 6.93 22.24
N HIS A 73 19.34 5.90 21.45
CA HIS A 73 19.97 4.59 21.55
C HIS A 73 21.29 4.48 20.78
N ALA A 74 21.49 5.27 19.72
CA ALA A 74 22.78 5.36 19.03
C ALA A 74 23.85 6.02 19.93
N ASP A 75 23.49 7.08 20.66
CA ASP A 75 24.41 7.83 21.53
C ASP A 75 24.89 7.02 22.75
N LYS A 76 24.12 5.99 23.15
CA LYS A 76 24.48 5.06 24.25
C LYS A 76 25.42 3.92 23.84
N GLN A 77 25.67 3.70 22.55
CA GLN A 77 26.55 2.63 22.06
C GLN A 77 27.99 3.09 21.82
N ASP A 78 28.29 4.38 21.98
CA ASP A 78 29.62 5.00 21.79
C ASP A 78 30.27 5.47 23.12
N GLU A 79 29.95 4.86 24.27
CA GLU A 79 30.72 5.08 25.51
C GLU A 79 31.77 3.95 25.69
N PRO A 80 33.02 4.13 25.23
CA PRO A 80 34.08 3.17 25.47
C PRO A 80 34.51 3.21 26.94
N ALA A 81 34.61 2.00 27.52
CA ALA A 81 35.18 1.74 28.84
C ALA A 81 36.67 2.13 28.96
#